data_AF-A0AAD7HUS3-F1
#
_entry.id   AF-A0AAD7HUS3-F1
#
_cell.length_a   1.000
_cell.length_b   1.000
_cell.length_c   1.000
_cell.angle_alpha   90.00
_cell.angle_beta   90.00
_cell.angle_gamma   90.00
#
_symmetry.space_group_name_H-M   'P 1'
#
loop_
_entity.id
_entity.type
_entity.pdbx_description
1 polymer ?
#
loop_
_entity_poly.entity_id
_entity_poly.type
_entity_poly.pdbx_seq_one_letter_code
_entity_poly.pdbx_strand_id
1 'polypeptide(L)'
;MHPSLRPENVAKLPPSARSVAESALAGSLTAVHQLCALLPLLPTPEVSNTLPCVFANIDTSGIPSASELDAQLATAASMLAVELALSAVTALAFFARASLIPVDACPEIWPRFWKWTYFFHQYWDSLTSVLHTIPQGELSRLHASCIVSLCNHSGTMDQVHSTPGVPRILAMAWKTLVDAPRTQPERLIREVYDITFVFPVEGNNSAHFDEVVDGVGGNLQHLAAAFANHFSLAAASPDSEFTGRYLMSVGIFLGGASDPVPFQAALRAHGILPTLLTTISALHNTPAVQALTFCLTYLCEALGWPPGYTYVTQALDAGLLRVVVRLATSIKMGSRDGSRDATYISVKLLLKEAKGFASASHIDMSAFRTEWNDFVSLTEARLQLLHRWEGSRPYFKACDNLKCGKIGPRRNFQCCGGCRTTNYCSTKCQSADWHNSHREICDTFKQFKIEHPEILTIREKGFLRALLTADYLRLLPGIFIRQVIFMHSWPREPFYTVLTYSDAHEPKIEVCPQRAMNEVNMYTRTVAAHSLRSRKSGARMEVHLVFLYQGAQVRPLVFPMRAATATLHLARFRAVRKVPPGMTVGQVLPEVKAILEAVLPELEREMSLIH
;
A
#
# COMPACT_ATOMS: atom_id res chain seq x y z
N MET A 1 32.56 1.81 -34.83
CA MET A 1 33.73 1.98 -33.96
C MET A 1 34.04 3.45 -33.77
N HIS A 2 33.47 3.97 -32.69
CA HIS A 2 33.71 5.29 -32.14
C HIS A 2 35.23 5.56 -32.03
N PRO A 3 35.71 6.78 -32.33
CA PRO A 3 37.15 7.10 -32.33
C PRO A 3 37.90 6.75 -31.04
N SER A 4 37.27 6.85 -29.87
CA SER A 4 37.89 6.50 -28.59
C SER A 4 38.12 5.00 -28.38
N LEU A 5 37.42 4.15 -29.13
CA LEU A 5 37.51 2.69 -29.00
C LEU A 5 38.54 2.08 -29.94
N ARG A 6 39.17 2.89 -30.79
CA ARG A 6 40.10 2.38 -31.80
C ARG A 6 41.47 2.05 -31.20
N PRO A 7 42.09 0.92 -31.57
CA PRO A 7 43.39 0.51 -31.01
C PRO A 7 44.51 1.55 -31.15
N GLU A 8 44.47 2.42 -32.16
CA GLU A 8 45.53 3.41 -32.41
C GLU A 8 45.65 4.45 -31.29
N ASN A 9 44.64 4.60 -30.42
CA ASN A 9 44.75 5.49 -29.26
C ASN A 9 45.80 5.01 -28.26
N VAL A 10 46.12 3.72 -28.22
CA VAL A 10 47.17 3.18 -27.33
C VAL A 10 48.55 3.76 -27.67
N ALA A 11 48.80 4.11 -28.94
CA ALA A 11 50.06 4.75 -29.35
C ALA A 11 50.27 6.14 -28.73
N LYS A 12 49.22 6.76 -28.18
CA LYS A 12 49.28 8.07 -27.50
C LYS A 12 49.75 7.95 -26.04
N LEU A 13 49.84 6.75 -25.49
CA LEU A 13 50.30 6.52 -24.12
C LEU A 13 51.82 6.72 -23.98
N PRO A 14 52.29 7.07 -22.77
CA PRO A 14 53.72 7.07 -22.48
C PRO A 14 54.31 5.67 -22.66
N PRO A 15 55.61 5.53 -22.99
CA PRO A 15 56.22 4.23 -23.33
C PRO A 15 55.97 3.12 -22.30
N SER A 16 55.99 3.45 -21.00
CA SER A 16 55.76 2.51 -19.90
C SER A 16 54.34 1.94 -19.89
N ALA A 17 53.32 2.78 -20.09
CA ALA A 17 51.92 2.34 -20.15
C ALA A 17 51.56 1.73 -21.52
N ARG A 18 52.20 2.21 -22.60
CA ARG A 18 51.96 1.74 -23.97
C ARG A 18 52.26 0.26 -24.13
N SER A 19 53.42 -0.20 -23.66
CA SER A 19 53.80 -1.62 -23.78
C SER A 19 52.82 -2.55 -23.05
N VAL A 20 52.33 -2.12 -21.87
CA VAL A 20 51.29 -2.84 -21.11
C VAL A 20 49.96 -2.84 -21.87
N ALA A 21 49.54 -1.69 -22.39
CA ALA A 21 48.30 -1.55 -23.14
C ALA A 21 48.30 -2.32 -24.48
N GLU A 22 49.42 -2.34 -25.22
CA GLU A 22 49.58 -3.16 -26.43
C GLU A 22 49.50 -4.65 -26.11
N SER A 23 50.12 -5.08 -25.01
CA SER A 23 50.02 -6.47 -24.53
C SER A 23 48.60 -6.82 -24.07
N ALA A 24 47.89 -5.89 -23.44
CA ALA A 24 46.50 -6.05 -23.04
C ALA A 24 45.57 -6.13 -24.25
N LEU A 25 45.79 -5.32 -25.31
CA LEU A 25 45.07 -5.41 -26.59
C LEU A 25 45.27 -6.78 -27.26
N ALA A 26 46.43 -7.41 -27.07
CA ALA A 26 46.74 -8.74 -27.57
C ALA A 26 46.14 -9.88 -26.72
N GLY A 27 45.36 -9.58 -25.67
CA GLY A 27 44.71 -10.58 -24.82
C GLY A 27 45.58 -11.14 -23.69
N SER A 28 46.64 -10.43 -23.26
CA SER A 28 47.46 -10.85 -22.12
C SER A 28 46.77 -10.52 -20.79
N LEU A 29 46.38 -11.54 -20.02
CA LEU A 29 45.72 -11.37 -18.72
C LEU A 29 46.57 -10.60 -17.72
N THR A 30 47.87 -10.92 -17.64
CA THR A 30 48.80 -10.20 -16.77
C THR A 30 48.86 -8.72 -17.14
N ALA A 31 48.86 -8.40 -18.44
CA ALA A 31 48.86 -7.02 -18.89
C ALA A 31 47.54 -6.30 -18.60
N VAL A 32 46.39 -6.98 -18.69
CA VAL A 32 45.09 -6.41 -18.28
C VAL A 32 45.08 -6.11 -16.78
N HIS A 33 45.58 -7.02 -15.93
CA HIS A 33 45.71 -6.77 -14.48
C HIS A 33 46.65 -5.60 -14.17
N GLN A 34 47.80 -5.54 -14.84
CA GLN A 34 48.73 -4.41 -14.71
C GLN A 34 48.07 -3.10 -15.16
N LEU A 35 47.33 -3.13 -16.27
CA LEU A 35 46.60 -1.97 -16.78
C LEU A 35 45.57 -1.49 -15.74
N CYS A 36 44.76 -2.39 -15.16
CA CYS A 36 43.81 -2.08 -14.09
C CYS A 36 44.48 -1.39 -12.90
N ALA A 37 45.66 -1.87 -12.48
CA ALA A 37 46.44 -1.27 -11.40
C ALA A 37 47.02 0.11 -11.75
N LEU A 38 47.30 0.35 -13.04
CA LEU A 38 47.81 1.63 -13.54
C LEU A 38 46.71 2.69 -13.72
N LEU A 39 45.45 2.32 -13.96
CA LEU A 39 44.37 3.27 -14.25
C LEU A 39 44.26 4.43 -13.24
N PRO A 40 44.32 4.21 -11.91
CA PRO A 40 44.23 5.30 -10.94
C PRO A 40 45.47 6.22 -10.90
N LEU A 41 46.59 5.78 -11.50
CA LEU A 41 47.87 6.50 -11.48
C LEU A 41 48.11 7.33 -12.75
N LEU A 42 47.36 7.06 -13.83
CA LEU A 42 47.51 7.74 -15.10
C LEU A 42 46.75 9.09 -15.11
N PRO A 43 47.27 10.12 -15.79
CA PRO A 43 46.52 11.34 -16.10
C PRO A 43 45.24 11.04 -16.89
N THR A 44 44.18 11.81 -16.66
CA THR A 44 42.86 11.62 -17.29
C THR A 44 42.90 11.40 -18.82
N PRO A 45 43.65 12.19 -19.62
CA PRO A 45 43.72 11.96 -21.07
C PRO A 45 44.36 10.62 -21.44
N GLU A 46 45.32 10.16 -20.64
CA GLU A 46 46.00 8.87 -20.84
C GLU A 46 45.09 7.70 -20.45
N VAL A 47 44.33 7.82 -19.36
CA VAL A 47 43.31 6.83 -18.99
C VAL A 47 42.36 6.60 -20.16
N SER A 48 41.81 7.66 -20.77
CA SER A 48 40.90 7.55 -21.92
C SER A 48 41.53 6.82 -23.11
N ASN A 49 42.85 6.95 -23.32
CA ASN A 49 43.58 6.24 -24.38
C ASN A 49 43.75 4.73 -24.11
N THR A 50 43.48 4.26 -22.90
CA THR A 50 43.49 2.82 -22.56
C THR A 50 42.13 2.13 -22.77
N LEU A 51 41.04 2.88 -23.02
CA LEU A 51 39.70 2.35 -23.27
C LEU A 51 39.62 1.30 -24.41
N PRO A 52 40.38 1.38 -25.51
CA PRO A 52 40.40 0.33 -26.53
C PRO A 52 40.79 -1.05 -25.98
N CYS A 53 41.69 -1.10 -24.98
CA CYS A 53 42.11 -2.34 -24.35
C CYS A 53 40.93 -3.01 -23.65
N VAL A 54 40.15 -2.22 -22.89
CA VAL A 54 38.95 -2.71 -22.21
C VAL A 54 37.92 -3.20 -23.22
N PHE A 55 37.66 -2.41 -24.27
CA PHE A 55 36.69 -2.75 -25.30
C PHE A 55 37.04 -4.01 -26.10
N ALA A 56 38.33 -4.25 -26.37
CA ALA A 56 38.81 -5.44 -27.04
C ALA A 56 38.65 -6.71 -26.16
N ASN A 57 38.91 -6.60 -24.85
CA ASN A 57 38.85 -7.73 -23.93
C ASN A 57 37.44 -8.11 -23.46
N ILE A 58 36.42 -7.31 -23.78
CA ILE A 58 35.00 -7.68 -23.63
C ILE A 58 34.38 -8.10 -24.97
N ASP A 59 35.17 -8.53 -25.96
CA ASP A 59 34.61 -9.07 -27.20
C ASP A 59 33.74 -10.31 -26.92
N THR A 60 32.59 -10.37 -27.56
CA THR A 60 31.56 -11.38 -27.34
C THR A 60 31.88 -12.70 -28.02
N SER A 61 32.85 -12.69 -28.95
CA SER A 61 33.40 -13.88 -29.60
C SER A 61 34.11 -14.81 -28.62
N GLY A 62 34.59 -14.28 -27.49
CA GLY A 62 35.26 -15.04 -26.43
C GLY A 62 34.33 -15.64 -25.37
N ILE A 63 33.01 -15.43 -25.46
CA ILE A 63 32.05 -15.97 -24.48
C ILE A 63 31.95 -17.49 -24.66
N PRO A 64 32.28 -18.30 -23.64
CA PRO A 64 32.09 -19.75 -23.69
C PRO A 64 30.62 -20.12 -23.88
N SER A 65 30.37 -21.20 -24.63
CA SER A 65 29.06 -21.84 -24.75
C SER A 65 28.70 -22.63 -23.49
N ALA A 66 27.39 -22.86 -23.28
CA ALA A 66 26.90 -23.69 -22.17
C ALA A 66 27.58 -25.08 -22.11
N SER A 67 27.73 -25.71 -23.27
CA SER A 67 28.37 -27.03 -23.40
C SER A 67 29.85 -27.03 -23.01
N GLU A 68 30.56 -25.92 -23.18
CA GLU A 68 31.96 -25.80 -22.77
C GLU A 68 32.11 -25.68 -21.24
N LEU A 69 31.08 -25.17 -20.56
CA LEU A 69 31.07 -25.05 -19.10
C LEU A 69 30.57 -26.33 -18.41
N ASP A 70 29.51 -26.96 -18.94
CA ASP A 70 28.86 -28.12 -18.30
C ASP A 70 29.73 -29.37 -18.25
N ALA A 71 30.66 -29.53 -19.20
CA ALA A 71 31.40 -30.77 -19.39
C ALA A 71 32.50 -31.04 -18.34
N GLN A 72 32.69 -30.18 -17.32
CA GLN A 72 33.93 -30.10 -16.52
C GLN A 72 35.20 -29.95 -17.39
N LEU A 73 35.03 -29.63 -18.67
CA LEU A 73 36.08 -29.49 -19.69
C LEU A 73 36.18 -28.02 -20.14
N ALA A 74 35.92 -27.07 -19.25
CA ALA A 74 36.19 -25.68 -19.55
C ALA A 74 37.66 -25.57 -19.97
N THR A 75 37.90 -25.26 -21.24
CA THR A 75 39.26 -25.25 -21.77
C THR A 75 40.04 -24.13 -21.08
N ALA A 76 41.36 -24.28 -20.94
CA ALA A 76 42.20 -23.21 -20.41
C ALA A 76 42.01 -21.88 -21.18
N ALA A 77 41.66 -21.95 -22.48
CA ALA A 77 41.35 -20.79 -23.30
C ALA A 77 40.01 -20.14 -22.92
N SER A 78 38.95 -20.94 -22.74
CA SER A 78 37.65 -20.46 -22.24
C SER A 78 37.83 -19.78 -20.88
N MET A 79 38.65 -20.38 -20.01
CA MET A 79 38.89 -19.83 -18.69
C MET A 79 39.67 -18.52 -18.70
N LEU A 80 40.71 -18.45 -19.52
CA LEU A 80 41.45 -17.22 -19.76
C LEU A 80 40.53 -16.11 -20.29
N ALA A 81 39.61 -16.42 -21.21
CA ALA A 81 38.65 -15.45 -21.74
C ALA A 81 37.71 -14.90 -20.65
N VAL A 82 37.20 -15.77 -19.76
CA VAL A 82 36.38 -15.38 -18.60
C VAL A 82 37.14 -14.43 -17.67
N GLU A 83 38.39 -14.75 -17.32
CA GLU A 83 39.22 -13.91 -16.46
C GLU A 83 39.59 -12.56 -17.12
N LEU A 84 39.91 -12.56 -18.42
CA LEU A 84 40.15 -11.36 -19.20
C LEU A 84 38.93 -10.44 -19.20
N ALA A 85 37.75 -10.99 -19.49
CA ALA A 85 36.51 -10.24 -19.54
C ALA A 85 36.14 -9.66 -18.17
N LEU A 86 36.33 -10.41 -17.08
CA LEU A 86 36.08 -9.93 -15.73
C LEU A 86 36.97 -8.75 -15.35
N SER A 87 38.26 -8.85 -15.65
CA SER A 87 39.22 -7.77 -15.39
C SER A 87 38.94 -6.54 -16.27
N ALA A 88 38.55 -6.76 -17.52
CA ALA A 88 38.11 -5.69 -18.40
C ALA A 88 36.80 -5.03 -17.92
N VAL A 89 35.81 -5.79 -17.44
CA VAL A 89 34.58 -5.24 -16.83
C VAL A 89 34.91 -4.43 -15.56
N THR A 90 35.86 -4.91 -14.75
CA THR A 90 36.35 -4.16 -13.59
C THR A 90 36.98 -2.83 -13.99
N ALA A 91 37.81 -2.84 -15.04
CA ALA A 91 38.34 -1.62 -15.63
C ALA A 91 37.21 -0.71 -16.14
N LEU A 92 36.24 -1.26 -16.88
CA LEU A 92 35.10 -0.50 -17.40
C LEU A 92 34.33 0.23 -16.28
N ALA A 93 34.13 -0.41 -15.13
CA ALA A 93 33.51 0.21 -13.96
C ALA A 93 34.30 1.43 -13.45
N PHE A 94 35.62 1.40 -13.55
CA PHE A 94 36.46 2.57 -13.25
C PHE A 94 36.23 3.69 -14.26
N PHE A 95 36.28 3.41 -15.56
CA PHE A 95 36.02 4.40 -16.61
C PHE A 95 34.64 5.05 -16.46
N ALA A 96 33.63 4.24 -16.18
CA ALA A 96 32.26 4.70 -16.11
C ALA A 96 32.04 5.61 -14.88
N ARG A 97 32.57 5.23 -13.70
CA ARG A 97 32.52 6.07 -12.48
C ARG A 97 33.31 7.36 -12.61
N ALA A 98 34.40 7.36 -13.38
CA ALA A 98 35.21 8.53 -13.65
C ALA A 98 34.67 9.40 -14.81
N SER A 99 33.53 9.03 -15.40
CA SER A 99 32.93 9.70 -16.56
C SER A 99 33.89 9.85 -17.75
N LEU A 100 34.73 8.83 -17.99
CA LEU A 100 35.76 8.83 -19.03
C LEU A 100 35.34 8.13 -20.31
N ILE A 101 34.15 7.53 -20.32
CA ILE A 101 33.55 6.93 -21.52
C ILE A 101 32.85 8.05 -22.30
N PRO A 102 33.24 8.32 -23.57
CA PRO A 102 32.48 9.25 -24.39
C PRO A 102 31.04 8.77 -24.56
N VAL A 103 30.07 9.68 -24.42
CA VAL A 103 28.62 9.40 -24.55
C VAL A 103 28.33 8.60 -25.82
N ASP A 104 28.89 9.03 -26.95
CA ASP A 104 28.67 8.42 -28.27
C ASP A 104 29.33 7.04 -28.43
N ALA A 105 30.23 6.65 -27.51
CA ALA A 105 30.82 5.31 -27.48
C ALA A 105 29.95 4.30 -26.72
N CYS A 106 29.05 4.74 -25.85
CA CYS A 106 28.26 3.87 -24.98
C CYS A 106 27.37 2.87 -25.74
N PRO A 107 26.69 3.25 -26.85
CA PRO A 107 25.90 2.30 -27.65
C PRO A 107 26.72 1.15 -28.26
N GLU A 108 28.03 1.34 -28.48
CA GLU A 108 28.92 0.28 -28.97
C GLU A 108 29.44 -0.61 -27.82
N ILE A 109 29.66 -0.03 -26.63
CA ILE A 109 30.12 -0.74 -25.43
C ILE A 109 29.00 -1.61 -24.85
N TRP A 110 27.77 -1.08 -24.79
CA TRP A 110 26.65 -1.71 -24.09
C TRP A 110 26.37 -3.16 -24.52
N PRO A 111 26.23 -3.50 -25.81
CA PRO A 111 25.92 -4.87 -26.22
C PRO A 111 27.02 -5.89 -25.84
N ARG A 112 28.28 -5.45 -25.80
CA ARG A 112 29.42 -6.29 -25.40
C ARG A 112 29.44 -6.51 -23.90
N PHE A 113 29.35 -5.42 -23.15
CA PHE A 113 29.28 -5.45 -21.69
C PHE A 113 28.08 -6.27 -21.19
N TRP A 114 26.90 -6.08 -21.78
CA TRP A 114 25.69 -6.77 -21.36
C TRP A 114 25.79 -8.29 -21.57
N LYS A 115 26.28 -8.76 -22.72
CA LYS A 115 26.41 -10.20 -22.99
C LYS A 115 27.34 -10.90 -21.98
N TRP A 116 28.46 -10.28 -21.62
CA TRP A 116 29.35 -10.79 -20.58
C TRP A 116 28.69 -10.75 -19.20
N THR A 117 28.02 -9.65 -18.85
CA THR A 117 27.27 -9.52 -17.59
C THR A 117 26.22 -10.62 -17.46
N TYR A 118 25.39 -10.81 -18.49
CA TYR A 118 24.38 -11.87 -18.53
C TYR A 118 25.02 -13.26 -18.39
N PHE A 119 26.11 -13.52 -19.13
CA PHE A 119 26.85 -14.77 -19.03
C PHE A 119 27.36 -15.05 -17.60
N PHE A 120 28.00 -14.08 -16.95
CA PHE A 120 28.51 -14.26 -15.59
C PHE A 120 27.41 -14.61 -14.59
N HIS A 121 26.24 -13.98 -14.72
CA HIS A 121 25.10 -14.25 -13.83
C HIS A 121 24.40 -15.57 -14.15
N GLN A 122 24.28 -15.94 -15.43
CA GLN A 122 23.66 -17.18 -15.86
C GLN A 122 24.47 -18.41 -15.42
N TYR A 123 25.80 -18.34 -15.51
CA TYR A 123 26.68 -19.48 -15.25
C TYR A 123 27.47 -19.33 -13.94
N TRP A 124 27.01 -18.46 -13.02
CA TRP A 124 27.71 -18.16 -11.77
C TRP A 124 28.18 -19.42 -11.04
N ASP A 125 27.30 -20.39 -10.83
CA ASP A 125 27.59 -21.62 -10.09
C ASP A 125 28.72 -22.42 -10.74
N SER A 126 28.79 -22.45 -12.08
CA SER A 126 29.84 -23.13 -12.84
C SER A 126 31.17 -22.35 -12.79
N LEU A 127 31.11 -21.03 -12.71
CA LEU A 127 32.26 -20.14 -12.67
C LEU A 127 32.84 -19.96 -11.26
N THR A 128 32.17 -20.45 -10.22
CA THR A 128 32.64 -20.31 -8.83
C THR A 128 34.07 -20.82 -8.63
N SER A 129 34.48 -21.86 -9.37
CA SER A 129 35.83 -22.43 -9.32
C SER A 129 36.96 -21.49 -9.77
N VAL A 130 36.59 -20.34 -10.34
CA VAL A 130 37.48 -19.46 -11.11
C VAL A 130 37.35 -18.06 -10.55
N LEU A 131 36.11 -17.70 -10.23
CA LEU A 131 35.73 -16.44 -9.59
C LEU A 131 35.85 -16.52 -8.06
N HIS A 132 36.58 -17.49 -7.50
CA HIS A 132 36.72 -17.73 -6.05
C HIS A 132 37.03 -16.48 -5.21
N THR A 133 37.61 -15.45 -5.83
CA THR A 133 38.03 -14.21 -5.19
C THR A 133 36.91 -13.18 -5.02
N ILE A 134 35.79 -13.32 -5.74
CA ILE A 134 34.71 -12.31 -5.76
C ILE A 134 33.39 -12.97 -5.31
N PRO A 135 32.75 -12.52 -4.24
CA PRO A 135 31.39 -12.95 -3.91
C PRO A 135 30.38 -12.52 -4.98
N GLN A 136 29.33 -13.32 -5.23
CA GLN A 136 28.29 -13.02 -6.24
C GLN A 136 27.67 -11.63 -6.06
N GLY A 137 27.46 -11.24 -4.80
CA GLY A 137 26.92 -9.93 -4.45
C GLY A 137 27.86 -8.78 -4.88
N GLU A 138 29.17 -8.94 -4.72
CA GLU A 138 30.16 -7.95 -5.17
C GLU A 138 30.23 -7.87 -6.69
N LEU A 139 30.11 -9.00 -7.40
CA LEU A 139 30.02 -8.98 -8.85
C LEU A 139 28.74 -8.28 -9.33
N SER A 140 27.60 -8.56 -8.68
CA SER A 140 26.33 -7.89 -8.98
C SER A 140 26.44 -6.38 -8.77
N ARG A 141 27.08 -5.94 -7.68
CA ARG A 141 27.36 -4.52 -7.39
C ARG A 141 28.26 -3.87 -8.45
N LEU A 142 29.32 -4.57 -8.87
CA LEU A 142 30.22 -4.11 -9.93
C LEU A 142 29.46 -3.90 -11.24
N HIS A 143 28.68 -4.90 -11.68
CA HIS A 143 27.87 -4.80 -12.89
C HIS A 143 26.82 -3.71 -12.79
N ALA A 144 26.11 -3.60 -11.66
CA ALA A 144 25.13 -2.55 -11.46
C ALA A 144 25.77 -1.16 -11.51
N SER A 145 26.95 -0.97 -10.93
CA SER A 145 27.69 0.30 -11.03
C SER A 145 28.05 0.65 -12.48
N CYS A 146 28.44 -0.33 -13.31
CA CYS A 146 28.65 -0.12 -14.75
C CYS A 146 27.35 0.26 -15.45
N ILE A 147 26.26 -0.46 -15.20
CA ILE A 147 24.94 -0.21 -15.80
C ILE A 147 24.50 1.23 -15.51
N VAL A 148 24.51 1.65 -14.24
CA VAL A 148 24.12 3.01 -13.84
C VAL A 148 24.96 4.07 -14.54
N SER A 149 26.27 3.87 -14.56
CA SER A 149 27.19 4.83 -15.17
C SER A 149 26.97 4.94 -16.68
N LEU A 150 26.69 3.83 -17.37
CA LEU A 150 26.36 3.83 -18.80
C LEU A 150 24.97 4.45 -19.08
N CYS A 151 24.01 4.33 -18.16
CA CYS A 151 22.68 4.95 -18.26
C CYS A 151 22.69 6.47 -18.09
N ASN A 152 23.61 7.02 -17.31
CA ASN A 152 23.76 8.47 -17.14
C ASN A 152 24.13 9.20 -18.45
N HIS A 153 24.39 8.45 -19.53
CA HIS A 153 24.60 8.96 -20.87
C HIS A 153 23.31 8.78 -21.69
N SER A 154 22.74 9.91 -22.16
CA SER A 154 21.37 10.01 -22.71
C SER A 154 21.04 9.10 -23.91
N GLY A 155 22.02 8.46 -24.54
CA GLY A 155 21.81 7.54 -25.66
C GLY A 155 21.67 6.05 -25.28
N THR A 156 21.99 5.66 -24.04
CA THR A 156 22.02 4.23 -23.64
C THR A 156 20.83 3.83 -22.78
N MET A 157 20.16 4.78 -22.14
CA MET A 157 19.07 4.50 -21.18
C MET A 157 17.93 3.68 -21.80
N ASP A 158 17.50 4.02 -23.02
CA ASP A 158 16.47 3.27 -23.74
C ASP A 158 16.91 1.84 -24.07
N GLN A 159 18.20 1.65 -24.40
CA GLN A 159 18.76 0.33 -24.64
C GLN A 159 18.78 -0.48 -23.34
N VAL A 160 19.20 0.12 -22.23
CA VAL A 160 19.25 -0.56 -20.93
C VAL A 160 17.83 -0.95 -20.47
N HIS A 161 16.87 -0.04 -20.53
CA HIS A 161 15.48 -0.31 -20.13
C HIS A 161 14.78 -1.36 -20.98
N SER A 162 15.17 -1.50 -22.26
CA SER A 162 14.62 -2.51 -23.17
C SER A 162 15.37 -3.84 -23.16
N THR A 163 16.47 -3.94 -22.41
CA THR A 163 17.31 -5.15 -22.35
C THR A 163 16.78 -6.12 -21.28
N PRO A 164 16.29 -7.32 -21.67
CA PRO A 164 15.78 -8.31 -20.72
C PRO A 164 16.84 -8.75 -19.71
N GLY A 165 16.47 -8.94 -18.45
CA GLY A 165 17.36 -9.38 -17.36
C GLY A 165 18.09 -8.25 -16.64
N VAL A 166 18.08 -7.02 -17.17
CA VAL A 166 18.67 -5.86 -16.46
C VAL A 166 17.98 -5.62 -15.11
N PRO A 167 16.64 -5.52 -15.02
CA PRO A 167 15.94 -5.39 -13.73
C PRO A 167 16.34 -6.47 -12.72
N ARG A 168 16.50 -7.73 -13.16
CA ARG A 168 16.94 -8.84 -12.29
C ARG A 168 18.32 -8.58 -11.68
N ILE A 169 19.31 -8.21 -12.50
CA ILE A 169 20.69 -7.97 -12.02
C ILE A 169 20.75 -6.75 -11.11
N LEU A 170 20.04 -5.67 -11.45
CA LEU A 170 19.93 -4.49 -10.58
C LEU A 170 19.28 -4.84 -9.24
N ALA A 171 18.24 -5.69 -9.24
CA ALA A 171 17.58 -6.15 -8.02
C ALA A 171 18.49 -7.02 -7.13
N MET A 172 19.33 -7.89 -7.72
CA MET A 172 20.34 -8.66 -6.99
C MET A 172 21.36 -7.73 -6.29
N ALA A 173 21.86 -6.72 -7.01
CA ALA A 173 22.80 -5.75 -6.48
C ALA A 173 22.15 -4.88 -5.38
N TRP A 174 20.93 -4.39 -5.63
CA TRP A 174 20.15 -3.63 -4.65
C TRP A 174 19.94 -4.43 -3.36
N LYS A 175 19.49 -5.68 -3.45
CA LYS A 175 19.32 -6.57 -2.29
C LYS A 175 20.62 -6.73 -1.49
N THR A 176 21.72 -7.00 -2.20
CA THR A 176 23.04 -7.14 -1.57
C THR A 176 23.42 -5.89 -0.78
N LEU A 177 23.15 -4.71 -1.33
CA LEU A 177 23.48 -3.42 -0.70
C LEU A 177 22.61 -3.11 0.51
N VAL A 178 21.30 -3.37 0.46
CA VAL A 178 20.42 -3.10 1.61
C VAL A 178 20.60 -4.11 2.75
N ASP A 179 21.12 -5.30 2.45
CA ASP A 179 21.47 -6.32 3.45
C ASP A 179 22.91 -6.15 3.99
N ALA A 180 23.72 -5.30 3.36
CA ALA A 180 25.11 -5.09 3.76
C ALA A 180 25.22 -4.53 5.19
N PRO A 181 26.29 -4.86 5.93
CA PRO A 181 26.55 -4.26 7.24
C PRO A 181 26.57 -2.73 7.15
N ARG A 182 25.87 -2.07 8.08
CA ARG A 182 25.67 -0.61 8.08
C ARG A 182 26.87 0.18 8.61
N THR A 183 28.09 -0.24 8.28
CA THR A 183 29.32 0.43 8.72
C THR A 183 29.56 1.76 8.00
N GLN A 184 29.02 1.93 6.78
CA GLN A 184 29.11 3.15 5.97
C GLN A 184 27.76 3.46 5.29
N PRO A 185 26.73 3.89 6.04
CA PRO A 185 25.37 4.02 5.53
C PRO A 185 25.24 5.05 4.41
N GLU A 186 25.95 6.17 4.44
CA GLU A 186 25.92 7.19 3.38
C GLU A 186 26.38 6.66 2.03
N ARG A 187 27.46 5.88 2.02
CA ARG A 187 27.98 5.24 0.81
C ARG A 187 26.97 4.24 0.25
N LEU A 188 26.39 3.40 1.12
CA LEU A 188 25.37 2.43 0.71
C LEU A 188 24.12 3.13 0.15
N ILE A 189 23.66 4.21 0.78
CA ILE A 189 22.53 5.01 0.31
C ILE A 189 22.78 5.53 -1.11
N ARG A 190 23.98 6.07 -1.37
CA ARG A 190 24.33 6.55 -2.70
C ARG A 190 24.34 5.42 -3.73
N GLU A 191 25.01 4.30 -3.43
CA GLU A 191 25.09 3.16 -4.35
C GLU A 191 23.70 2.55 -4.64
N VAL A 192 22.84 2.46 -3.63
CA VAL A 192 21.47 2.00 -3.81
C VAL A 192 20.65 3.00 -4.61
N TYR A 193 20.74 4.30 -4.30
CA TYR A 193 20.04 5.36 -5.05
C TYR A 193 20.35 5.26 -6.54
N ASP A 194 21.65 5.21 -6.86
CA ASP A 194 22.19 5.05 -8.20
C ASP A 194 21.53 3.86 -8.94
N ILE A 195 21.45 2.70 -8.29
CA ILE A 195 20.83 1.49 -8.85
C ILE A 195 19.32 1.64 -9.00
N THR A 196 18.64 2.12 -7.97
CA THR A 196 17.17 2.28 -7.94
C THR A 196 16.66 3.29 -8.96
N PHE A 197 17.48 4.28 -9.33
CA PHE A 197 17.15 5.29 -10.33
C PHE A 197 17.09 4.73 -11.76
N VAL A 198 17.80 3.63 -12.04
CA VAL A 198 17.85 3.00 -13.37
C VAL A 198 16.71 2.04 -13.61
N PHE A 199 15.91 1.71 -12.59
CA PHE A 199 14.80 0.83 -12.85
C PHE A 199 13.78 1.50 -13.77
N PRO A 200 13.23 0.76 -14.73
CA PRO A 200 12.23 1.27 -15.65
C PRO A 200 10.98 1.69 -14.87
N VAL A 201 10.86 3.00 -14.67
CA VAL A 201 9.77 3.69 -13.96
C VAL A 201 8.47 3.67 -14.76
N GLU A 202 8.59 3.57 -16.09
CA GLU A 202 7.48 3.83 -17.00
C GLU A 202 6.86 2.53 -17.52
N GLY A 203 5.61 2.29 -17.09
CA GLY A 203 4.74 1.25 -17.61
C GLY A 203 4.56 0.07 -16.66
N ASN A 204 3.31 -0.38 -16.54
CA ASN A 204 2.92 -1.63 -15.88
C ASN A 204 3.46 -2.86 -16.65
N ASN A 205 4.77 -2.90 -16.93
CA ASN A 205 5.40 -4.06 -17.53
C ASN A 205 5.59 -5.12 -16.43
N SER A 206 4.62 -6.01 -16.31
CA SER A 206 4.66 -7.11 -15.35
C SER A 206 5.95 -7.94 -15.45
N ALA A 207 6.56 -8.04 -16.65
CA ALA A 207 7.81 -8.77 -16.84
C ALA A 207 8.98 -8.14 -16.06
N HIS A 208 9.08 -6.81 -16.00
CA HIS A 208 10.13 -6.15 -15.21
C HIS A 208 9.92 -6.39 -13.71
N PHE A 209 8.66 -6.38 -13.25
CA PHE A 209 8.35 -6.69 -11.85
C PHE A 209 8.74 -8.13 -11.51
N ASP A 210 8.42 -9.09 -12.38
CA ASP A 210 8.80 -10.50 -12.19
C ASP A 210 10.33 -10.68 -12.16
N GLU A 211 11.06 -9.98 -13.02
CA GLU A 211 12.53 -9.98 -12.99
C GLU A 211 13.10 -9.37 -11.69
N VAL A 212 12.50 -8.30 -11.17
CA VAL A 212 12.89 -7.73 -9.86
C VAL A 212 12.65 -8.74 -8.74
N VAL A 213 11.48 -9.41 -8.74
CA VAL A 213 11.15 -10.46 -7.78
C VAL A 213 12.15 -11.62 -7.85
N ASP A 214 12.51 -12.05 -9.06
CA ASP A 214 13.55 -13.07 -9.28
C ASP A 214 14.90 -12.62 -8.72
N GLY A 215 15.33 -11.39 -9.04
CA GLY A 215 16.61 -10.84 -8.63
C GLY A 215 16.79 -10.68 -7.12
N VAL A 216 15.72 -10.40 -6.36
CA VAL A 216 15.79 -10.36 -4.89
C VAL A 216 15.68 -11.75 -4.24
N GLY A 217 15.48 -12.82 -5.01
CA GLY A 217 15.43 -14.21 -4.49
C GLY A 217 14.12 -14.94 -4.79
N GLY A 218 13.42 -14.59 -5.87
CA GLY A 218 12.34 -15.38 -6.45
C GLY A 218 10.97 -15.30 -5.77
N ASN A 219 10.77 -14.44 -4.78
CA ASN A 219 9.45 -14.29 -4.15
C ASN A 219 9.20 -12.91 -3.53
N LEU A 220 7.90 -12.61 -3.31
CA LEU A 220 7.44 -11.32 -2.77
C LEU A 220 7.87 -11.06 -1.31
N GLN A 221 8.20 -12.09 -0.53
CA GLN A 221 8.70 -11.91 0.85
C GLN A 221 10.11 -11.34 0.84
N HIS A 222 10.99 -11.86 -0.03
CA HIS A 222 12.33 -11.31 -0.20
C HIS A 222 12.30 -9.88 -0.74
N LEU A 223 11.37 -9.59 -1.66
CA LEU A 223 11.15 -8.22 -2.12
C LEU A 223 10.72 -7.32 -0.97
N ALA A 224 9.69 -7.71 -0.22
CA ALA A 224 9.20 -6.95 0.93
C ALA A 224 10.28 -6.71 2.00
N ALA A 225 11.15 -7.69 2.26
CA ALA A 225 12.30 -7.55 3.15
C ALA A 225 13.32 -6.53 2.63
N ALA A 226 13.63 -6.56 1.33
CA ALA A 226 14.53 -5.58 0.70
C ALA A 226 13.97 -4.15 0.81
N PHE A 227 12.66 -3.96 0.64
CA PHE A 227 11.99 -2.68 0.88
C PHE A 227 12.13 -2.22 2.34
N ALA A 228 11.83 -3.09 3.31
CA ALA A 228 11.98 -2.75 4.73
C ALA A 228 13.44 -2.40 5.09
N ASN A 229 14.41 -3.14 4.56
CA ASN A 229 15.83 -2.83 4.76
C ASN A 229 16.21 -1.50 4.09
N HIS A 230 15.66 -1.19 2.92
CA HIS A 230 15.85 0.08 2.24
C HIS A 230 15.40 1.26 3.12
N PHE A 231 14.16 1.26 3.61
CA PHE A 231 13.66 2.32 4.52
C PHE A 231 14.45 2.39 5.83
N SER A 232 14.86 1.24 6.37
CA SER A 232 15.69 1.18 7.58
C SER A 232 17.07 1.80 7.39
N LEU A 233 17.66 1.66 6.19
CA LEU A 233 18.95 2.27 5.86
C LEU A 233 18.84 3.79 5.77
N ALA A 234 17.76 4.32 5.16
CA ALA A 234 17.47 5.75 5.18
C ALA A 234 17.32 6.31 6.60
N ALA A 235 16.61 5.58 7.47
CA ALA A 235 16.43 5.98 8.86
C ALA A 235 17.75 6.05 9.65
N ALA A 236 18.77 5.28 9.24
CA ALA A 236 20.08 5.27 9.88
C ALA A 236 20.99 6.45 9.46
N SER A 237 20.65 7.17 8.41
CA SER A 237 21.42 8.32 7.90
C SER A 237 20.50 9.45 7.42
N PRO A 238 19.65 9.99 8.31
CA PRO A 238 18.59 10.92 7.92
C PRO A 238 19.13 12.24 7.35
N ASP A 239 20.33 12.68 7.76
CA ASP A 239 20.94 13.94 7.35
C ASP A 239 21.65 13.90 5.98
N SER A 240 21.68 12.74 5.31
CA SER A 240 22.29 12.65 3.98
C SER A 240 21.46 13.43 2.96
N GLU A 241 22.13 14.25 2.14
CA GLU A 241 21.52 14.95 0.99
C GLU A 241 20.79 13.98 0.05
N PHE A 242 21.23 12.72 0.02
CA PHE A 242 20.66 11.68 -0.84
C PHE A 242 19.43 11.00 -0.25
N THR A 243 19.17 11.09 1.06
CA THR A 243 18.10 10.32 1.71
C THR A 243 16.73 10.59 1.08
N GLY A 244 16.47 11.83 0.65
CA GLY A 244 15.21 12.14 -0.04
C GLY A 244 15.06 11.49 -1.40
N ARG A 245 16.10 11.56 -2.23
CA ARG A 245 16.06 10.93 -3.56
C ARG A 245 16.07 9.40 -3.46
N TYR A 246 16.82 8.88 -2.49
CA TYR A 246 16.87 7.48 -2.13
C TYR A 246 15.47 6.94 -1.80
N LEU A 247 14.73 7.58 -0.89
CA LEU A 247 13.38 7.13 -0.54
C LEU A 247 12.38 7.23 -1.69
N MET A 248 12.48 8.29 -2.50
CA MET A 248 11.61 8.47 -3.65
C MET A 248 11.81 7.39 -4.74
N SER A 249 13.05 6.93 -4.92
CA SER A 249 13.38 5.93 -5.95
C SER A 249 12.57 4.63 -5.80
N VAL A 250 12.27 4.24 -4.55
CA VAL A 250 11.54 3.03 -4.20
C VAL A 250 10.03 3.22 -4.28
N GLY A 251 9.54 4.44 -4.09
CA GLY A 251 8.13 4.77 -4.25
C GLY A 251 7.60 4.56 -5.65
N ILE A 252 8.44 4.84 -6.63
CA ILE A 252 8.12 4.66 -8.04
C ILE A 252 7.78 3.19 -8.34
N PHE A 253 8.51 2.24 -7.76
CA PHE A 253 8.21 0.82 -7.91
C PHE A 253 6.89 0.40 -7.30
N LEU A 254 6.55 0.96 -6.14
CA LEU A 254 5.33 0.62 -5.42
C LEU A 254 4.09 1.02 -6.22
N GLY A 255 4.17 2.11 -6.99
CA GLY A 255 3.11 2.55 -7.89
C GLY A 255 2.89 1.64 -9.12
N GLY A 256 3.90 0.86 -9.54
CA GLY A 256 3.86 0.04 -10.75
C GLY A 256 3.48 -1.44 -10.56
N ALA A 257 3.32 -1.91 -9.31
CA ALA A 257 2.99 -3.32 -9.04
C ALA A 257 1.55 -3.66 -9.50
N SER A 258 1.45 -4.56 -10.49
CA SER A 258 0.21 -4.90 -11.20
C SER A 258 -0.80 -5.74 -10.40
N ASP A 259 -0.35 -6.45 -9.36
CA ASP A 259 -1.21 -7.06 -8.33
C ASP A 259 -0.79 -6.60 -6.93
N PRO A 260 -1.44 -5.54 -6.39
CA PRO A 260 -1.05 -5.00 -5.10
C PRO A 260 -1.25 -6.00 -3.95
N VAL A 261 -2.23 -6.90 -3.99
CA VAL A 261 -2.68 -7.56 -2.76
C VAL A 261 -1.65 -8.54 -2.16
N PRO A 262 -1.05 -9.47 -2.93
CA PRO A 262 -0.03 -10.39 -2.39
C PRO A 262 1.22 -9.66 -1.92
N PHE A 263 1.65 -8.62 -2.65
CA PHE A 263 2.84 -7.87 -2.30
C PHE A 263 2.63 -6.99 -1.07
N GLN A 264 1.47 -6.31 -0.96
CA GLN A 264 1.06 -5.60 0.24
C GLN A 264 1.07 -6.52 1.47
N ALA A 265 0.50 -7.72 1.35
CA ALA A 265 0.51 -8.70 2.43
C ALA A 265 1.94 -9.10 2.85
N ALA A 266 2.87 -9.22 1.91
CA ALA A 266 4.30 -9.47 2.18
C ALA A 266 4.97 -8.26 2.87
N LEU A 267 4.77 -7.04 2.36
CA LEU A 267 5.27 -5.80 2.98
C LEU A 267 4.82 -5.68 4.43
N ARG A 268 3.55 -6.01 4.70
CA ARG A 268 2.98 -6.07 6.05
C ARG A 268 3.67 -7.10 6.93
N ALA A 269 3.90 -8.31 6.42
CA ALA A 269 4.57 -9.39 7.16
C ALA A 269 6.02 -9.01 7.54
N HIS A 270 6.67 -8.20 6.70
CA HIS A 270 8.03 -7.68 6.93
C HIS A 270 8.07 -6.33 7.66
N GLY A 271 6.97 -5.89 8.27
CA GLY A 271 6.97 -4.72 9.15
C GLY A 271 7.26 -3.39 8.43
N ILE A 272 6.76 -3.23 7.20
CA ILE A 272 6.96 -2.00 6.43
C ILE A 272 6.47 -0.75 7.18
N LEU A 273 5.35 -0.84 7.90
CA LEU A 273 4.78 0.29 8.63
C LEU A 273 5.62 0.74 9.83
N PRO A 274 6.03 -0.16 10.74
CA PRO A 274 7.00 0.19 11.78
C PRO A 274 8.28 0.81 11.23
N THR A 275 8.78 0.26 10.14
CA THR A 275 9.98 0.77 9.48
C THR A 275 9.75 2.18 8.94
N LEU A 276 8.67 2.39 8.18
CA LEU A 276 8.30 3.68 7.61
C LEU A 276 8.12 4.75 8.68
N LEU A 277 7.46 4.43 9.80
CA LEU A 277 7.28 5.36 10.92
C LEU A 277 8.60 5.70 11.62
N THR A 278 9.51 4.73 11.70
CA THR A 278 10.89 4.96 12.18
C THR A 278 11.63 5.89 11.24
N THR A 279 11.53 5.69 9.93
CA THR A 279 12.13 6.56 8.91
C THR A 279 11.56 7.98 8.96
N ILE A 280 10.24 8.14 9.02
CA ILE A 280 9.58 9.44 9.17
C ILE A 280 10.06 10.14 10.45
N SER A 281 10.16 9.40 11.55
CA SER A 281 10.70 9.91 12.81
C SER A 281 12.16 10.32 12.73
N ALA A 282 12.97 9.68 11.89
CA ALA A 282 14.35 10.10 11.67
C ALA A 282 14.41 11.39 10.82
N LEU A 283 13.51 11.52 9.84
CA LEU A 283 13.51 12.61 8.87
C LEU A 283 12.92 13.94 9.37
N HIS A 284 12.07 13.93 10.40
CA HIS A 284 11.27 15.11 10.77
C HIS A 284 12.10 16.39 11.10
N ASN A 285 13.36 16.24 11.49
CA ASN A 285 14.26 17.36 11.80
C ASN A 285 15.26 17.67 10.68
N THR A 286 15.14 17.00 9.54
CA THR A 286 16.04 17.17 8.40
C THR A 286 15.44 18.12 7.36
N PRO A 287 16.26 18.72 6.49
CA PRO A 287 15.76 19.51 5.36
C PRO A 287 15.06 18.66 4.27
N ALA A 288 14.96 17.35 4.42
CA ALA A 288 14.42 16.42 3.42
C ALA A 288 12.88 16.39 3.38
N VAL A 289 12.24 17.56 3.20
CA VAL A 289 10.78 17.72 3.15
C VAL A 289 10.12 16.84 2.07
N GLN A 290 10.77 16.67 0.92
CA GLN A 290 10.27 15.81 -0.16
C GLN A 290 10.22 14.33 0.26
N ALA A 291 11.26 13.86 0.95
CA ALA A 291 11.34 12.50 1.50
C ALA A 291 10.23 12.23 2.50
N LEU A 292 10.02 13.22 3.37
CA LEU A 292 9.00 13.19 4.41
C LEU A 292 7.60 13.17 3.79
N THR A 293 7.35 14.03 2.80
CA THR A 293 6.10 14.06 2.04
C THR A 293 5.85 12.71 1.39
N PHE A 294 6.86 12.14 0.73
CA PHE A 294 6.77 10.84 0.08
C PHE A 294 6.42 9.72 1.09
N CYS A 295 7.11 9.66 2.24
CA CYS A 295 6.82 8.68 3.27
C CYS A 295 5.41 8.83 3.84
N LEU A 296 4.92 10.06 3.99
CA LEU A 296 3.55 10.34 4.44
C LEU A 296 2.51 9.94 3.41
N THR A 297 2.72 10.23 2.13
CA THR A 297 1.86 9.77 1.05
C THR A 297 1.76 8.25 1.05
N TYR A 298 2.90 7.56 1.09
CA TYR A 298 2.93 6.11 1.11
C TYR A 298 2.29 5.52 2.38
N LEU A 299 2.49 6.15 3.54
CA LEU A 299 1.80 5.77 4.77
C LEU A 299 0.28 5.87 4.61
N CYS A 300 -0.24 6.98 4.06
CA CYS A 300 -1.67 7.15 3.81
C CYS A 300 -2.22 6.08 2.86
N GLU A 301 -1.50 5.80 1.77
CA GLU A 301 -1.87 4.73 0.84
C GLU A 301 -1.88 3.37 1.54
N ALA A 302 -0.84 3.05 2.31
CA ALA A 302 -0.71 1.80 3.04
C ALA A 302 -1.82 1.58 4.07
N LEU A 303 -2.29 2.64 4.72
CA LEU A 303 -3.42 2.59 5.65
C LEU A 303 -4.76 2.30 4.92
N GLY A 304 -4.87 2.65 3.64
CA GLY A 304 -6.00 2.32 2.78
C GLY A 304 -6.03 0.86 2.29
N TRP A 305 -4.89 0.16 2.30
CA TRP A 305 -4.75 -1.17 1.73
C TRP A 305 -5.61 -2.22 2.44
N PRO A 306 -6.33 -3.10 1.72
CA PRO A 306 -7.08 -4.18 2.35
C PRO A 306 -6.18 -5.22 3.05
N PRO A 307 -6.52 -5.70 4.25
CA PRO A 307 -7.53 -5.16 5.17
C PRO A 307 -6.99 -3.95 5.97
N GLY A 308 -7.53 -2.75 5.73
CA GLY A 308 -6.96 -1.48 6.24
C GLY A 308 -6.80 -1.44 7.76
N TYR A 309 -7.72 -2.03 8.51
CA TYR A 309 -7.66 -2.07 9.97
C TYR A 309 -6.39 -2.74 10.52
N THR A 310 -5.82 -3.73 9.80
CA THR A 310 -4.59 -4.41 10.23
C THR A 310 -3.39 -3.49 10.09
N TYR A 311 -3.29 -2.78 8.97
CA TYR A 311 -2.25 -1.78 8.74
C TYR A 311 -2.34 -0.66 9.76
N VAL A 312 -3.54 -0.14 9.99
CA VAL A 312 -3.74 0.89 11.01
C VAL A 312 -3.32 0.40 12.40
N THR A 313 -3.72 -0.80 12.80
CA THR A 313 -3.35 -1.37 14.11
C THR A 313 -1.83 -1.46 14.25
N GLN A 314 -1.14 -1.98 13.23
CA GLN A 314 0.33 -2.04 13.22
C GLN A 314 0.98 -0.65 13.24
N ALA A 315 0.45 0.32 12.50
CA ALA A 315 0.95 1.69 12.48
C ALA A 315 0.80 2.33 13.87
N LEU A 316 -0.32 2.12 14.54
CA LEU A 316 -0.53 2.61 15.90
C LEU A 316 0.43 1.96 16.90
N ASP A 317 0.58 0.64 16.84
CA ASP A 317 1.51 -0.10 17.70
C ASP A 317 2.97 0.35 17.46
N ALA A 318 3.28 0.75 16.22
CA ALA A 318 4.55 1.34 15.84
C ALA A 318 4.69 2.84 16.17
N GLY A 319 3.70 3.45 16.81
CA GLY A 319 3.78 4.83 17.27
C GLY A 319 3.36 5.88 16.25
N LEU A 320 2.46 5.58 15.30
CA LEU A 320 1.91 6.54 14.34
C LEU A 320 1.52 7.89 14.98
N LEU A 321 0.81 7.87 16.12
CA LEU A 321 0.40 9.10 16.81
C LEU A 321 1.61 9.93 17.28
N ARG A 322 2.69 9.28 17.76
CA ARG A 322 3.95 9.97 18.13
C ARG A 322 4.52 10.73 16.96
N VAL A 323 4.54 10.07 15.79
CA VAL A 323 5.10 10.62 14.57
C VAL A 323 4.26 11.81 14.09
N VAL A 324 2.94 11.66 13.98
CA VAL A 324 2.02 12.73 13.55
C VAL A 324 2.16 13.97 14.44
N VAL A 325 2.19 13.78 15.77
CA VAL A 325 2.32 14.88 16.72
C VAL A 325 3.66 15.60 16.61
N ARG A 326 4.77 14.87 16.42
CA ARG A 326 6.09 15.50 16.17
C ARG A 326 6.11 16.29 14.87
N LEU A 327 5.53 15.73 13.81
CA LEU A 327 5.46 16.39 12.51
C LEU A 327 4.62 17.67 12.55
N ALA A 328 3.51 17.64 13.28
CA ALA A 328 2.65 18.79 13.51
C ALA A 328 3.41 19.98 14.15
N THR A 329 4.41 19.70 15.00
CA THR A 329 5.25 20.77 15.58
C THR A 329 6.35 21.28 14.64
N SER A 330 6.87 20.42 13.75
CA SER A 330 8.02 20.77 12.89
C SER A 330 7.59 21.38 11.55
N ILE A 331 6.47 20.94 10.99
CA ILE A 331 5.96 21.42 9.71
C ILE A 331 4.91 22.48 10.01
N LYS A 332 5.15 23.73 9.60
CA LYS A 332 4.07 24.72 9.44
C LYS A 332 3.16 24.24 8.32
N MET A 333 2.28 23.27 8.60
CA MET A 333 1.34 22.75 7.63
C MET A 333 0.41 23.91 7.26
N GLY A 334 0.59 24.45 6.06
CA GLY A 334 -0.38 25.37 5.48
C GLY A 334 -1.74 24.66 5.47
N SER A 335 -2.78 25.37 5.90
CA SER A 335 -4.13 24.83 6.11
C SER A 335 -4.68 24.16 4.85
N ARG A 336 -4.47 22.85 4.70
CA ARG A 336 -5.17 22.01 3.72
C ARG A 336 -5.56 20.69 4.36
N ASP A 337 -6.86 20.57 4.60
CA ASP A 337 -7.76 19.42 4.40
C ASP A 337 -7.20 17.98 4.57
N GLY A 338 -6.33 17.77 5.56
CA GLY A 338 -5.72 16.48 5.91
C GLY A 338 -6.57 15.58 6.83
N SER A 339 -7.83 15.93 7.12
CA SER A 339 -8.70 15.20 8.06
C SER A 339 -9.34 13.92 7.49
N ARG A 340 -8.99 13.51 6.27
CA ARG A 340 -9.86 12.66 5.43
C ARG A 340 -9.87 11.15 5.72
N ASP A 341 -8.94 10.60 6.51
CA ASP A 341 -8.74 9.13 6.57
C ASP A 341 -8.79 8.48 7.97
N ALA A 342 -9.22 9.18 9.03
CA ALA A 342 -9.14 8.67 10.40
C ALA A 342 -10.37 7.89 10.93
N THR A 343 -11.38 7.64 10.11
CA THR A 343 -12.75 7.38 10.63
C THR A 343 -13.04 5.94 11.08
N TYR A 344 -12.13 4.99 10.87
CA TYR A 344 -12.38 3.62 11.33
C TYR A 344 -11.13 2.89 11.80
N ILE A 345 -10.81 3.11 13.06
CA ILE A 345 -9.66 2.52 13.72
C ILE A 345 -10.12 1.92 15.05
N SER A 346 -9.44 0.86 15.49
CA SER A 346 -9.54 0.29 16.84
C SER A 346 -9.41 1.38 17.91
N VAL A 347 -10.55 1.98 18.26
CA VAL A 347 -10.76 3.07 19.23
C VAL A 347 -10.01 2.83 20.54
N LYS A 348 -9.82 1.55 20.90
CA LYS A 348 -9.08 1.10 22.09
C LYS A 348 -7.56 1.29 22.00
N LEU A 349 -6.95 1.06 20.84
CA LEU A 349 -5.50 1.28 20.63
C LEU A 349 -5.18 2.76 20.50
N LEU A 350 -6.01 3.50 19.76
CA LEU A 350 -5.89 4.96 19.63
C LEU A 350 -5.90 5.66 20.98
N LEU A 351 -6.81 5.30 21.90
CA LEU A 351 -6.91 5.99 23.19
C LEU A 351 -5.82 5.61 24.18
N LYS A 352 -5.27 4.39 24.13
CA LYS A 352 -4.14 4.03 25.00
C LYS A 352 -2.93 4.91 24.68
N GLU A 353 -2.62 5.07 23.39
CA GLU A 353 -1.53 5.95 22.95
C GLU A 353 -1.88 7.43 23.12
N ALA A 354 -3.10 7.86 22.76
CA ALA A 354 -3.51 9.28 22.88
C ALA A 354 -3.56 9.76 24.33
N LYS A 355 -3.98 8.93 25.31
CA LYS A 355 -3.95 9.29 26.73
C LYS A 355 -2.53 9.36 27.28
N GLY A 356 -1.64 8.46 26.86
CA GLY A 356 -0.21 8.58 27.16
C GLY A 356 0.41 9.87 26.60
N PHE A 357 -0.12 10.35 25.47
CA PHE A 357 0.30 11.60 24.84
C PHE A 357 -0.26 12.85 25.52
N ALA A 358 -1.54 12.86 25.89
CA ALA A 358 -2.16 14.02 26.53
C ALA A 358 -1.51 14.39 27.87
N SER A 359 -0.85 13.44 28.53
CA SER A 359 -0.04 13.69 29.73
C SER A 359 1.36 14.29 29.46
N ALA A 360 1.83 14.32 28.21
CA ALA A 360 3.14 14.90 27.86
C ALA A 360 3.01 16.42 27.65
N SER A 361 3.19 17.19 28.72
CA SER A 361 2.97 18.64 28.83
C SER A 361 3.84 19.56 27.94
N HIS A 362 4.64 19.03 27.02
CA HIS A 362 5.70 19.80 26.33
C HIS A 362 5.48 20.01 24.83
N ILE A 363 4.40 19.49 24.25
CA ILE A 363 4.17 19.58 22.80
C ILE A 363 3.23 20.75 22.50
N ASP A 364 3.72 21.74 21.76
CA ASP A 364 2.90 22.86 21.28
C ASP A 364 1.94 22.39 20.18
N MET A 365 0.75 21.95 20.60
CA MET A 365 -0.32 21.54 19.71
C MET A 365 -1.19 22.71 19.24
N SER A 366 -0.78 23.98 19.40
CA SER A 366 -1.64 25.14 19.11
C SER A 366 -2.24 25.12 17.70
N ALA A 367 -1.46 24.72 16.69
CA ALA A 367 -1.91 24.64 15.29
C ALA A 367 -2.95 23.52 15.01
N PHE A 368 -3.02 22.49 15.85
CA PHE A 368 -3.90 21.32 15.69
C PHE A 368 -4.80 21.10 16.90
N ARG A 369 -4.89 22.09 17.80
CA ARG A 369 -5.50 21.90 19.11
C ARG A 369 -6.97 21.53 18.97
N THR A 370 -7.65 22.18 18.04
CA THR A 370 -9.08 21.93 17.77
C THR A 370 -9.24 20.50 17.26
N GLU A 371 -8.58 20.15 16.16
CA GLU A 371 -8.66 18.83 15.51
C GLU A 371 -8.23 17.69 16.46
N TRP A 372 -7.23 17.93 17.31
CA TRP A 372 -6.79 16.97 18.32
C TRP A 372 -7.82 16.79 19.43
N ASN A 373 -8.36 17.87 19.99
CA ASN A 373 -9.40 17.80 21.02
C ASN A 373 -10.66 17.11 20.50
N ASP A 374 -11.00 17.41 19.26
CA ASP A 374 -12.06 16.83 18.47
C ASP A 374 -11.87 15.31 18.31
N PHE A 375 -10.68 14.89 17.87
CA PHE A 375 -10.29 13.49 17.78
C PHE A 375 -10.34 12.78 19.14
N VAL A 376 -9.79 13.37 20.20
CA VAL A 376 -9.82 12.82 21.56
C VAL A 376 -11.26 12.64 22.03
N SER A 377 -12.08 13.68 21.91
CA SER A 377 -13.49 13.67 22.32
C SER A 377 -14.30 12.59 21.59
N LEU A 378 -14.13 12.49 20.26
CA LEU A 378 -14.77 11.46 19.45
C LEU A 378 -14.32 10.07 19.91
N THR A 379 -13.01 9.86 20.07
CA THR A 379 -12.47 8.56 20.46
C THR A 379 -12.96 8.17 21.86
N GLU A 380 -13.06 9.10 22.80
CA GLU A 380 -13.56 8.84 24.15
C GLU A 380 -15.04 8.46 24.14
N ALA A 381 -15.86 9.18 23.38
CA ALA A 381 -17.26 8.84 23.18
C ALA A 381 -17.41 7.43 22.58
N ARG A 382 -16.59 7.07 21.60
CA ARG A 382 -16.59 5.73 21.00
C ARG A 382 -16.08 4.66 21.97
N LEU A 383 -15.11 4.95 22.83
CA LEU A 383 -14.62 4.02 23.84
C LEU A 383 -15.69 3.76 24.91
N GLN A 384 -16.36 4.81 25.39
CA GLN A 384 -17.46 4.67 26.35
C GLN A 384 -18.58 3.80 25.75
N LEU A 385 -18.89 3.98 24.47
CA LEU A 385 -19.83 3.12 23.76
C LEU A 385 -19.33 1.67 23.69
N LEU A 386 -18.06 1.45 23.35
CA LEU A 386 -17.46 0.12 23.32
C LEU A 386 -17.54 -0.55 24.69
N HIS A 387 -17.22 0.14 25.78
CA HIS A 387 -17.26 -0.41 27.14
C HIS A 387 -18.69 -0.76 27.56
N ARG A 388 -19.66 0.11 27.26
CA ARG A 388 -21.08 -0.19 27.51
C ARG A 388 -21.51 -1.44 26.75
N TRP A 389 -21.14 -1.54 25.47
CA TRP A 389 -21.46 -2.69 24.63
C TRP A 389 -20.76 -3.98 25.06
N GLU A 390 -19.51 -3.92 25.50
CA GLU A 390 -18.77 -5.09 25.99
C GLU A 390 -19.29 -5.56 27.36
N GLY A 391 -19.69 -4.62 28.22
CA GLY A 391 -20.29 -4.87 29.52
C GLY A 391 -21.73 -5.38 29.45
N SER A 392 -22.51 -4.99 28.43
CA SER A 392 -23.88 -5.46 28.21
C SER A 392 -23.90 -6.83 27.52
N ARG A 393 -23.45 -7.88 28.23
CA ARG A 393 -23.73 -9.27 27.82
C ARG A 393 -25.05 -9.74 28.46
N PRO A 394 -26.00 -10.29 27.69
CA PRO A 394 -25.80 -11.01 26.43
C PRO A 394 -26.10 -10.22 25.14
N TYR A 395 -25.34 -10.49 24.06
CA TYR A 395 -25.63 -9.97 22.71
C TYR A 395 -27.03 -10.39 22.24
N PHE A 396 -27.97 -9.46 22.12
CA PHE A 396 -29.32 -9.72 21.66
C PHE A 396 -29.40 -9.75 20.12
N LYS A 397 -30.32 -10.56 19.60
CA LYS A 397 -30.61 -10.62 18.17
C LYS A 397 -32.12 -10.75 17.95
N ALA A 398 -32.62 -10.12 16.89
CA ALA A 398 -33.99 -10.27 16.44
C ALA A 398 -34.10 -11.46 15.47
N CYS A 399 -35.25 -12.14 15.49
CA CYS A 399 -35.55 -13.23 14.57
C CYS A 399 -35.70 -12.69 13.15
N ASP A 400 -35.03 -13.32 12.18
CA ASP A 400 -35.03 -12.84 10.81
C ASP A 400 -36.33 -13.12 10.06
N ASN A 401 -37.20 -14.00 10.58
CA ASN A 401 -38.57 -14.11 10.09
C ASN A 401 -39.31 -12.77 10.29
N LEU A 402 -39.68 -12.12 9.18
CA LEU A 402 -40.32 -10.80 9.15
C LEU A 402 -41.64 -10.72 9.94
N LYS A 403 -42.29 -11.87 10.17
CA LYS A 403 -43.56 -11.95 10.92
C LYS A 403 -43.37 -12.17 12.43
N CYS A 404 -42.17 -12.56 12.90
CA CYS A 404 -41.95 -13.00 14.28
C CYS A 404 -41.62 -11.87 15.26
N GLY A 405 -40.61 -11.05 14.99
CA GLY A 405 -40.20 -9.95 15.87
C GLY A 405 -39.54 -10.35 17.20
N LYS A 406 -39.43 -11.65 17.54
CA LYS A 406 -38.79 -12.10 18.79
C LYS A 406 -37.33 -11.62 18.87
N ILE A 407 -37.00 -10.93 19.95
CA ILE A 407 -35.65 -10.51 20.33
C ILE A 407 -35.18 -11.38 21.52
N GLY A 408 -33.93 -11.81 21.52
CA GLY A 408 -33.37 -12.58 22.63
C GLY A 408 -31.85 -12.79 22.51
N PRO A 409 -31.21 -13.43 23.51
CA PRO A 409 -29.78 -13.72 23.46
C PRO A 409 -29.42 -14.51 22.20
N ARG A 410 -28.37 -14.09 21.49
CA ARG A 410 -27.93 -14.66 20.21
C ARG A 410 -27.72 -16.18 20.23
N ARG A 411 -27.27 -16.72 21.37
CA ARG A 411 -27.09 -18.17 21.59
C ARG A 411 -28.39 -18.97 21.46
N ASN A 412 -29.54 -18.31 21.63
CA ASN A 412 -30.87 -18.91 21.49
C ASN A 412 -31.39 -18.87 20.04
N PHE A 413 -30.58 -18.40 19.08
CA PHE A 413 -30.96 -18.27 17.67
C PHE A 413 -30.14 -19.21 16.80
N GLN A 414 -30.81 -19.90 15.90
CA GLN A 414 -30.24 -20.79 14.89
C GLN A 414 -29.87 -19.99 13.64
N CYS A 415 -28.80 -20.34 12.95
CA CYS A 415 -28.46 -19.73 11.66
C CYS A 415 -29.07 -20.51 10.50
N CYS A 416 -29.32 -19.83 9.37
CA CYS A 416 -29.56 -20.53 8.12
C CYS A 416 -28.38 -21.44 7.76
N GLY A 417 -28.64 -22.70 7.42
CA GLY A 417 -27.59 -23.66 7.02
C GLY A 417 -26.86 -23.28 5.73
N GLY A 418 -27.53 -22.55 4.82
CA GLY A 418 -26.97 -22.10 3.55
C GLY A 418 -26.05 -20.90 3.70
N CYS A 419 -26.62 -19.70 3.91
CA CYS A 419 -25.82 -18.46 3.96
C CYS A 419 -25.16 -18.18 5.32
N ARG A 420 -25.68 -18.76 6.41
CA ARG A 420 -25.26 -18.49 7.81
C ARG A 420 -25.35 -17.01 8.25
N THR A 421 -25.99 -16.16 7.46
CA THR A 421 -26.16 -14.72 7.75
C THR A 421 -27.43 -14.44 8.54
N THR A 422 -28.53 -15.10 8.21
CA THR A 422 -29.84 -14.93 8.87
C THR A 422 -29.98 -15.82 10.11
N ASN A 423 -30.76 -15.36 11.10
CA ASN A 423 -30.85 -15.93 12.44
C ASN A 423 -32.32 -16.08 12.85
N TYR A 424 -32.71 -17.28 13.28
CA TYR A 424 -34.09 -17.62 13.60
C TYR A 424 -34.21 -18.10 15.02
N CYS A 425 -35.28 -17.72 15.71
CA CYS A 425 -35.54 -18.19 17.06
C CYS A 425 -36.06 -19.65 17.11
N SER A 426 -36.38 -20.25 15.96
CA SER A 426 -36.87 -21.62 15.82
C SER A 426 -36.83 -22.09 14.36
N THR A 427 -36.83 -23.40 14.15
CA THR A 427 -36.97 -24.03 12.82
C THR A 427 -38.27 -23.64 12.13
N LYS A 428 -39.37 -23.48 12.88
CA LYS A 428 -40.65 -22.98 12.35
C LYS A 428 -40.51 -21.59 11.73
N CYS A 429 -39.78 -20.68 12.39
CA CYS A 429 -39.51 -19.35 11.84
C CYS A 429 -38.60 -19.40 10.63
N GLN A 430 -37.59 -20.27 10.63
CA GLN A 430 -36.71 -20.47 9.47
C GLN A 430 -37.49 -20.97 8.25
N SER A 431 -38.29 -22.03 8.41
CA SER A 431 -39.12 -22.58 7.33
C SER A 431 -40.12 -21.55 6.80
N ALA A 432 -40.79 -20.81 7.69
CA ALA A 432 -41.69 -19.73 7.28
C ALA A 432 -40.95 -18.64 6.49
N ASP A 433 -39.79 -18.18 6.94
CA ASP A 433 -39.03 -17.15 6.22
C ASP A 433 -38.46 -17.67 4.89
N TRP A 434 -38.07 -18.95 4.83
CA TRP A 434 -37.59 -19.62 3.63
C TRP A 434 -38.58 -19.50 2.48
N HIS A 435 -39.84 -19.87 2.72
CA HIS A 435 -40.90 -19.81 1.70
C HIS A 435 -41.34 -18.38 1.37
N ASN A 436 -41.26 -17.45 2.31
CA ASN A 436 -41.77 -16.08 2.10
C ASN A 436 -40.75 -15.14 1.40
N SER A 437 -39.47 -15.26 1.72
CA SER A 437 -38.47 -14.30 1.20
C SER A 437 -37.03 -14.81 1.15
N HIS A 438 -36.62 -15.69 2.06
CA HIS A 438 -35.20 -15.97 2.23
C HIS A 438 -34.62 -16.83 1.11
N ARG A 439 -35.41 -17.74 0.51
CA ARG A 439 -34.95 -18.60 -0.59
C ARG A 439 -34.37 -17.80 -1.76
N GLU A 440 -35.03 -16.69 -2.11
CA GLU A 440 -34.64 -15.81 -3.23
C GLU A 440 -33.29 -15.11 -3.03
N ILE A 441 -32.84 -14.97 -1.78
CA ILE A 441 -31.67 -14.14 -1.41
C ILE A 441 -30.59 -14.92 -0.67
N CYS A 442 -30.81 -16.21 -0.38
CA CYS A 442 -29.87 -17.04 0.37
C CYS A 442 -28.53 -17.13 -0.37
N ASP A 443 -28.57 -17.36 -1.69
CA ASP A 443 -27.37 -17.46 -2.52
C ASP A 443 -26.65 -16.13 -2.64
N THR A 444 -27.37 -15.00 -2.70
CA THR A 444 -26.76 -13.67 -2.66
C THR A 444 -25.97 -13.45 -1.38
N PHE A 445 -26.54 -13.80 -0.22
CA PHE A 445 -25.83 -13.66 1.06
C PHE A 445 -24.66 -14.64 1.19
N LYS A 446 -24.78 -15.84 0.61
CA LYS A 446 -23.70 -16.83 0.57
C LYS A 446 -22.54 -16.34 -0.30
N GLN A 447 -22.84 -15.88 -1.51
CA GLN A 447 -21.86 -15.38 -2.47
C GLN A 447 -21.15 -14.13 -1.94
N PHE A 448 -21.90 -13.19 -1.36
CA PHE A 448 -21.32 -12.00 -0.73
C PHE A 448 -20.31 -12.36 0.37
N LYS A 449 -20.55 -13.42 1.14
CA LYS A 449 -19.61 -13.89 2.17
C LYS A 449 -18.33 -14.52 1.57
N ILE A 450 -18.44 -15.13 0.40
CA ILE A 450 -17.31 -15.75 -0.33
C ILE A 450 -16.47 -14.68 -1.03
N GLU A 451 -17.11 -13.71 -1.70
CA GLU A 451 -16.46 -12.61 -2.41
C GLU A 451 -15.82 -11.60 -1.46
N HIS A 452 -16.36 -11.48 -0.24
CA HIS A 452 -15.86 -10.57 0.78
C HIS A 452 -15.55 -11.34 2.08
N PRO A 453 -14.54 -12.23 2.07
CA PRO A 453 -14.10 -12.91 3.28
C PRO A 453 -13.80 -11.85 4.33
N GLU A 454 -14.42 -12.00 5.49
CA GLU A 454 -14.92 -10.87 6.28
C GLU A 454 -13.89 -9.74 6.51
N ILE A 455 -14.11 -8.59 5.84
CA ILE A 455 -13.35 -7.33 6.07
C ILE A 455 -13.42 -6.88 7.53
N LEU A 456 -14.49 -7.29 8.22
CA LEU A 456 -14.74 -7.00 9.62
C LEU A 456 -15.05 -8.29 10.36
N THR A 457 -14.35 -8.53 11.46
CA THR A 457 -14.64 -9.57 12.43
C THR A 457 -16.06 -9.45 12.96
N ILE A 458 -16.59 -10.54 13.52
CA ILE A 458 -17.90 -10.55 14.19
C ILE A 458 -17.97 -9.49 15.30
N ARG A 459 -16.87 -9.26 16.03
CA ARG A 459 -16.77 -8.25 17.08
C ARG A 459 -16.90 -6.84 16.52
N GLU A 460 -16.19 -6.53 15.45
CA GLU A 460 -16.24 -5.22 14.78
C GLU A 460 -17.62 -4.92 14.17
N LYS A 461 -18.26 -5.91 13.54
CA LYS A 461 -19.66 -5.79 13.09
C LYS A 461 -20.62 -5.54 14.24
N GLY A 462 -20.36 -6.16 15.39
CA GLY A 462 -21.11 -5.95 16.63
C GLY A 462 -20.97 -4.51 17.13
N PHE A 463 -19.74 -4.01 17.23
CA PHE A 463 -19.45 -2.64 17.63
C PHE A 463 -20.02 -1.62 16.65
N LEU A 464 -19.85 -1.80 15.33
CA LEU A 464 -20.45 -0.93 14.32
C LEU A 464 -21.97 -0.88 14.42
N ARG A 465 -22.62 -2.00 14.72
CA ARG A 465 -24.06 -2.01 14.94
C ARG A 465 -24.44 -1.23 16.21
N ALA A 466 -23.65 -1.35 17.28
CA ALA A 466 -23.87 -0.55 18.49
C ALA A 466 -23.65 0.94 18.23
N LEU A 467 -22.61 1.30 17.47
CA LEU A 467 -22.31 2.64 16.98
C LEU A 467 -23.48 3.23 16.19
N LEU A 468 -23.90 2.51 15.16
CA LEU A 468 -25.02 2.89 14.31
C LEU A 468 -26.29 3.08 15.12
N THR A 469 -26.58 2.18 16.06
CA THR A 469 -27.81 2.26 16.86
C THR A 469 -27.78 3.45 17.82
N ALA A 470 -26.64 3.72 18.47
CA ALA A 470 -26.46 4.86 19.35
C ALA A 470 -26.57 6.19 18.58
N ASP A 471 -25.91 6.31 17.43
CA ASP A 471 -26.02 7.50 16.58
C ASP A 471 -27.42 7.63 15.97
N TYR A 472 -28.05 6.54 15.54
CA TYR A 472 -29.41 6.56 15.02
C TYR A 472 -30.40 7.12 16.04
N LEU A 473 -30.32 6.69 17.31
CA LEU A 473 -31.14 7.21 18.39
C LEU A 473 -30.90 8.71 18.63
N ARG A 474 -29.64 9.09 18.74
CA ARG A 474 -29.23 10.48 18.95
C ARG A 474 -29.72 11.40 17.82
N LEU A 475 -29.70 10.89 16.60
CA LEU A 475 -30.03 11.62 15.38
C LEU A 475 -31.47 11.41 14.90
N LEU A 476 -32.25 10.63 15.66
CA LEU A 476 -33.59 10.20 15.28
C LEU A 476 -34.50 11.37 14.85
N PRO A 477 -34.46 12.55 15.51
CA PRO A 477 -35.24 13.70 15.04
C PRO A 477 -34.90 14.15 13.63
N GLY A 478 -33.62 14.36 13.34
CA GLY A 478 -33.17 14.77 12.00
C GLY A 478 -33.48 13.70 10.95
N ILE A 479 -33.29 12.43 11.29
CA ILE A 479 -33.63 11.29 10.42
C ILE A 479 -35.14 11.28 10.12
N PHE A 480 -35.97 11.35 11.16
CA PHE A 480 -37.42 11.30 11.06
C PHE A 480 -37.97 12.44 10.18
N ILE A 481 -37.50 13.66 10.39
CA ILE A 481 -37.90 14.82 9.58
C ILE A 481 -37.55 14.60 8.11
N ARG A 482 -36.31 14.21 7.80
CA ARG A 482 -35.88 13.94 6.41
C ARG A 482 -36.70 12.83 5.76
N GLN A 483 -37.05 11.79 6.50
CA GLN A 483 -37.88 10.69 6.02
C GLN A 483 -39.33 11.14 5.76
N VAL A 484 -39.92 11.96 6.63
CA VAL A 484 -41.27 12.53 6.42
C VAL A 484 -41.30 13.43 5.18
N ILE A 485 -40.30 14.30 5.01
CA ILE A 485 -40.17 15.14 3.81
C ILE A 485 -40.06 14.27 2.57
N PHE A 486 -39.21 13.24 2.62
CA PHE A 486 -39.06 12.32 1.51
C PHE A 486 -40.39 11.62 1.18
N MET A 487 -41.08 11.07 2.18
CA MET A 487 -42.36 10.39 2.00
C MET A 487 -43.46 11.33 1.49
N HIS A 488 -43.43 12.61 1.87
CA HIS A 488 -44.37 13.60 1.35
C HIS A 488 -44.10 13.90 -0.13
N SER A 489 -42.84 14.12 -0.50
CA SER A 489 -42.42 14.41 -1.88
C SER A 489 -42.54 13.20 -2.81
N TRP A 490 -42.35 11.98 -2.28
CA TRP A 490 -42.40 10.73 -3.04
C TRP A 490 -43.18 9.63 -2.30
N PRO A 491 -44.53 9.71 -2.23
CA PRO A 491 -45.35 8.84 -1.38
C PRO A 491 -45.29 7.33 -1.69
N ARG A 492 -44.82 6.98 -2.89
CA ARG A 492 -44.75 5.59 -3.37
C ARG A 492 -43.30 5.10 -3.53
N GLU A 493 -42.31 5.97 -3.37
CA GLU A 493 -40.91 5.61 -3.56
C GLU A 493 -40.35 5.04 -2.26
N PRO A 494 -39.82 3.80 -2.25
CA PRO A 494 -39.07 3.29 -1.12
C PRO A 494 -37.76 4.07 -0.95
N PHE A 495 -37.26 4.18 0.28
CA PHE A 495 -36.03 4.92 0.56
C PHE A 495 -35.08 4.15 1.47
N TYR A 496 -33.83 4.61 1.48
CA TYR A 496 -32.81 4.25 2.46
C TYR A 496 -32.48 5.44 3.34
N THR A 497 -32.12 5.16 4.59
CA THR A 497 -31.39 6.14 5.39
C THR A 497 -29.91 5.83 5.31
N VAL A 498 -29.16 6.75 4.73
CA VAL A 498 -27.73 6.67 4.55
C VAL A 498 -27.06 7.43 5.68
N LEU A 499 -26.17 6.76 6.41
CA LEU A 499 -25.29 7.37 7.39
C LEU A 499 -23.86 7.27 6.87
N THR A 500 -23.30 8.42 6.53
CA THR A 500 -21.93 8.52 6.02
C THR A 500 -21.04 8.96 7.18
N TYR A 501 -20.22 8.04 7.66
CA TYR A 501 -19.19 8.32 8.65
C TYR A 501 -17.95 8.82 7.91
N SER A 502 -17.93 10.13 7.63
CA SER A 502 -16.77 10.84 7.09
C SER A 502 -16.03 11.59 8.21
N ASP A 503 -15.20 12.55 7.85
CA ASP A 503 -14.31 13.36 8.72
C ASP A 503 -15.00 14.16 9.83
N ALA A 504 -16.34 14.19 9.84
CA ALA A 504 -17.11 14.93 10.81
C ALA A 504 -17.40 14.08 12.06
N HIS A 505 -17.43 14.72 13.23
CA HIS A 505 -17.85 14.07 14.51
C HIS A 505 -19.24 13.46 14.44
N GLU A 506 -20.08 14.01 13.57
CA GLU A 506 -21.44 13.59 13.37
C GLU A 506 -21.61 12.98 11.97
N PRO A 507 -22.18 11.77 11.86
CA PRO A 507 -22.38 11.15 10.55
C PRO A 507 -23.35 11.98 9.72
N LYS A 508 -23.02 12.19 8.45
CA LYS A 508 -23.92 12.86 7.50
C LYS A 508 -25.11 11.96 7.23
N ILE A 509 -26.31 12.53 7.33
CA ILE A 509 -27.58 11.80 7.16
C ILE A 509 -28.23 12.19 5.85
N GLU A 510 -28.51 11.20 5.03
CA GLU A 510 -29.25 11.36 3.79
C GLU A 510 -30.41 10.36 3.73
N VAL A 511 -31.49 10.77 3.05
CA VAL A 511 -32.61 9.89 2.73
C VAL A 511 -32.68 9.82 1.21
N CYS A 512 -32.31 8.66 0.67
CA CYS A 512 -32.11 8.48 -0.76
C CYS A 512 -33.20 7.54 -1.32
N PRO A 513 -33.72 7.81 -2.52
CA PRO A 513 -34.67 6.92 -3.16
C PRO A 513 -34.01 5.59 -3.49
N GLN A 514 -34.78 4.50 -3.44
CA GLN A 514 -34.23 3.16 -3.61
C GLN A 514 -33.54 2.99 -4.97
N ARG A 515 -34.10 3.63 -6.02
CA ARG A 515 -33.57 3.59 -7.38
C ARG A 515 -32.16 4.17 -7.52
N ALA A 516 -31.82 5.22 -6.76
CA ALA A 516 -30.50 5.86 -6.84
C ALA A 516 -29.36 4.92 -6.40
N MET A 517 -29.65 3.97 -5.51
CA MET A 517 -28.63 3.00 -5.05
C MET A 517 -28.43 1.84 -6.01
N ASN A 518 -29.34 1.60 -6.96
CA ASN A 518 -29.15 0.56 -7.97
C ASN A 518 -28.05 0.92 -8.98
N GLU A 519 -27.66 2.20 -9.06
CA GLU A 519 -26.61 2.70 -9.95
C GLU A 519 -25.20 2.52 -9.35
N VAL A 520 -25.08 2.20 -8.06
CA VAL A 520 -23.78 1.97 -7.38
C VAL A 520 -23.32 0.51 -7.60
N ASN A 521 -22.67 0.29 -8.74
CA ASN A 521 -22.47 -0.98 -9.46
C ASN A 521 -21.96 -2.25 -8.73
N MET A 522 -21.42 -2.21 -7.51
CA MET A 522 -20.78 -3.40 -6.91
C MET A 522 -21.53 -4.02 -5.71
N TYR A 523 -22.39 -3.25 -5.03
CA TYR A 523 -23.12 -3.71 -3.83
C TYR A 523 -24.63 -3.90 -4.07
N THR A 524 -25.05 -3.74 -5.33
CA THR A 524 -26.45 -3.77 -5.77
C THR A 524 -27.17 -5.03 -5.33
N ARG A 525 -26.54 -6.22 -5.39
CA ARG A 525 -27.20 -7.49 -5.06
C ARG A 525 -27.57 -7.60 -3.58
N THR A 526 -26.62 -7.35 -2.67
CA THR A 526 -26.88 -7.45 -1.22
C THR A 526 -27.83 -6.35 -0.75
N VAL A 527 -27.66 -5.13 -1.27
CA VAL A 527 -28.59 -4.02 -1.01
C VAL A 527 -30.00 -4.39 -1.50
N ALA A 528 -30.15 -4.81 -2.77
CA ALA A 528 -31.43 -5.21 -3.34
C ALA A 528 -32.09 -6.35 -2.57
N ALA A 529 -31.31 -7.34 -2.12
CA ALA A 529 -31.79 -8.43 -1.28
C ALA A 529 -32.38 -7.93 0.04
N HIS A 530 -31.68 -7.02 0.74
CA HIS A 530 -32.19 -6.41 1.97
C HIS A 530 -33.41 -5.52 1.71
N SER A 531 -33.46 -4.80 0.59
CA SER A 531 -34.59 -3.94 0.23
C SER A 531 -35.84 -4.72 -0.13
N LEU A 532 -35.68 -5.87 -0.81
CA LEU A 532 -36.77 -6.80 -1.05
C LEU A 532 -37.37 -7.30 0.28
N ARG A 533 -36.52 -7.69 1.23
CA ARG A 533 -36.98 -8.06 2.59
C ARG A 533 -37.67 -6.90 3.29
N SER A 534 -37.15 -5.67 3.15
CA SER A 534 -37.72 -4.48 3.79
C SER A 534 -39.15 -4.24 3.33
N ARG A 535 -39.38 -4.29 2.01
CA ARG A 535 -40.73 -4.18 1.41
C ARG A 535 -41.66 -5.29 1.89
N LYS A 536 -41.19 -6.55 1.89
CA LYS A 536 -41.97 -7.70 2.39
C LYS A 536 -42.25 -7.64 3.90
N SER A 537 -41.56 -6.78 4.66
CA SER A 537 -41.70 -6.70 6.11
C SER A 537 -42.93 -5.93 6.59
N GLY A 538 -43.57 -5.13 5.71
CA GLY A 538 -44.64 -4.22 6.12
C GLY A 538 -44.15 -3.18 7.14
N ALA A 539 -42.98 -2.58 6.87
CA ALA A 539 -42.30 -1.62 7.74
C ALA A 539 -41.87 -2.16 9.11
N ARG A 540 -41.59 -3.46 9.19
CA ARG A 540 -40.95 -4.11 10.37
C ARG A 540 -39.42 -4.15 10.28
N MET A 541 -38.87 -3.67 9.17
CA MET A 541 -37.44 -3.61 8.91
C MET A 541 -37.15 -2.36 8.09
N GLU A 542 -36.13 -1.63 8.50
CA GLU A 542 -35.54 -0.53 7.74
C GLU A 542 -34.12 -0.90 7.33
N VAL A 543 -33.71 -0.46 6.13
CA VAL A 543 -32.38 -0.72 5.60
C VAL A 543 -31.59 0.57 5.72
N HIS A 544 -30.55 0.51 6.54
CA HIS A 544 -29.58 1.58 6.66
C HIS A 544 -28.35 1.23 5.85
N LEU A 545 -27.82 2.22 5.15
CA LEU A 545 -26.56 2.10 4.44
C LEU A 545 -25.53 2.92 5.19
N VAL A 546 -24.46 2.25 5.58
CA VAL A 546 -23.33 2.87 6.28
C VAL A 546 -22.18 2.89 5.31
N PHE A 547 -21.76 4.08 4.87
CA PHE A 547 -20.56 4.20 4.07
C PHE A 547 -19.36 4.33 4.99
N LEU A 548 -18.43 3.39 4.87
CA LEU A 548 -17.12 3.43 5.49
C LEU A 548 -16.09 3.82 4.44
N TYR A 549 -15.27 4.81 4.77
CA TYR A 549 -14.09 5.16 3.99
C TYR A 549 -12.94 4.24 4.41
N GLN A 550 -12.28 3.62 3.42
CA GLN A 550 -11.06 2.85 3.59
C GLN A 550 -10.03 3.37 2.58
N GLY A 551 -9.28 4.39 2.98
CA GLY A 551 -8.51 5.23 2.05
C GLY A 551 -9.44 5.83 0.98
N ALA A 552 -9.01 5.80 -0.29
CA ALA A 552 -9.82 6.29 -1.41
C ALA A 552 -11.05 5.42 -1.73
N GLN A 553 -11.19 4.23 -1.15
CA GLN A 553 -12.34 3.36 -1.42
C GLN A 553 -13.48 3.61 -0.45
N VAL A 554 -14.65 3.92 -1.00
CA VAL A 554 -15.91 4.03 -0.25
C VAL A 554 -16.63 2.69 -0.30
N ARG A 555 -16.84 2.06 0.87
CA ARG A 555 -17.51 0.76 0.97
C ARG A 555 -18.85 0.89 1.71
N PRO A 556 -19.99 0.67 1.03
CA PRO A 556 -21.27 0.59 1.69
C PRO A 556 -21.40 -0.73 2.46
N LEU A 557 -21.78 -0.63 3.73
CA LEU A 557 -22.24 -1.71 4.56
C LEU A 557 -23.75 -1.61 4.74
N VAL A 558 -24.44 -2.73 4.55
CA VAL A 558 -25.89 -2.81 4.72
C VAL A 558 -26.22 -3.26 6.13
N PHE A 559 -26.89 -2.39 6.88
CA PHE A 559 -27.35 -2.68 8.23
C PHE A 559 -28.88 -2.72 8.25
N PRO A 560 -29.50 -3.92 8.24
CA PRO A 560 -30.91 -4.03 8.55
C PRO A 560 -31.11 -3.70 10.03
N MET A 561 -31.95 -2.70 10.30
CA MET A 561 -32.44 -2.38 11.63
C MET A 561 -33.90 -2.79 11.74
N ARG A 562 -34.24 -3.46 12.85
CA ARG A 562 -35.62 -3.87 13.19
C ARG A 562 -36.15 -3.11 14.39
N ALA A 563 -35.43 -2.09 14.81
CA ALA A 563 -35.72 -1.36 16.02
C ALA A 563 -36.86 -0.38 15.75
N ALA A 564 -37.96 -0.56 16.49
CA ALA A 564 -39.05 0.40 16.63
C ALA A 564 -39.77 0.83 15.34
N THR A 565 -39.69 0.03 14.28
CA THR A 565 -40.12 0.45 12.95
C THR A 565 -41.64 0.56 12.80
N ALA A 566 -42.46 -0.22 13.54
CA ALA A 566 -43.91 -0.12 13.42
C ALA A 566 -44.46 1.19 14.01
N THR A 567 -44.06 1.51 15.25
CA THR A 567 -44.41 2.77 15.92
C THR A 567 -43.86 3.97 15.16
N LEU A 568 -42.58 3.91 14.74
CA LEU A 568 -41.95 4.96 13.96
C LEU A 568 -42.61 5.16 12.59
N HIS A 569 -42.96 4.08 11.89
CA HIS A 569 -43.65 4.14 10.61
C HIS A 569 -45.04 4.74 10.72
N LEU A 570 -45.83 4.36 11.74
CA LEU A 570 -47.13 4.96 12.03
C LEU A 570 -46.99 6.46 12.35
N ALA A 571 -45.98 6.84 13.12
CA ALA A 571 -45.67 8.24 13.41
C ALA A 571 -45.33 9.02 12.13
N ARG A 572 -44.49 8.47 11.24
CA ARG A 572 -44.19 9.10 9.94
C ARG A 572 -45.44 9.26 9.09
N PHE A 573 -46.30 8.24 9.02
CA PHE A 573 -47.57 8.33 8.28
C PHE A 573 -48.51 9.41 8.83
N ARG A 574 -48.61 9.52 10.16
CA ARG A 574 -49.35 10.60 10.82
C ARG A 574 -48.75 11.96 10.47
N ALA A 575 -47.43 12.09 10.49
CA ALA A 575 -46.74 13.33 10.15
C ALA A 575 -46.94 13.72 8.68
N VAL A 576 -46.76 12.79 7.74
CA VAL A 576 -46.98 13.03 6.30
C VAL A 576 -48.41 13.49 6.02
N ARG A 577 -49.42 12.95 6.72
CA ARG A 577 -50.83 13.37 6.58
C ARG A 577 -51.11 14.78 7.10
N LYS A 578 -50.31 15.26 8.06
CA LYS A 578 -50.43 16.63 8.56
C LYS A 578 -49.73 17.65 7.67
N VAL A 579 -48.80 17.22 6.81
CA VAL A 579 -48.11 18.08 5.85
C VAL A 579 -49.03 18.36 4.65
N PRO A 580 -49.60 19.57 4.48
CA PRO A 580 -50.41 19.91 3.32
C PRO A 580 -49.53 20.01 2.06
N PRO A 581 -50.08 19.71 0.87
CA PRO A 581 -49.36 19.92 -0.38
C PRO A 581 -48.88 21.39 -0.51
N GLY A 582 -47.61 21.58 -0.85
CA GLY A 582 -47.04 22.93 -1.10
C GLY A 582 -46.46 23.65 0.12
N MET A 583 -46.52 23.07 1.33
CA MET A 583 -45.79 23.62 2.47
C MET A 583 -44.27 23.39 2.35
N THR A 584 -43.50 24.40 2.75
CA THR A 584 -42.04 24.30 2.87
C THR A 584 -41.65 23.50 4.11
N VAL A 585 -40.47 22.87 4.09
CA VAL A 585 -39.92 22.12 5.22
C VAL A 585 -39.96 22.91 6.54
N GLY A 586 -39.67 24.21 6.49
CA GLY A 586 -39.65 25.07 7.67
C GLY A 586 -41.04 25.25 8.31
N GLN A 587 -42.11 25.26 7.50
CA GLN A 587 -43.48 25.46 7.99
C GLN A 587 -44.02 24.25 8.76
N VAL A 588 -43.56 23.04 8.43
CA VAL A 588 -44.10 21.79 8.98
C VAL A 588 -43.25 21.24 10.12
N LEU A 589 -42.05 21.77 10.29
CA LEU A 589 -41.08 21.32 11.28
C LEU A 589 -41.66 21.25 12.72
N PRO A 590 -42.44 22.24 13.22
CA PRO A 590 -43.00 22.18 14.57
C PRO A 590 -43.96 21.01 14.77
N GLU A 591 -44.82 20.73 13.79
CA GLU A 591 -45.80 19.65 13.89
C GLU A 591 -45.15 18.26 13.79
N VAL A 592 -44.18 18.11 12.90
CA VAL A 592 -43.39 16.88 12.77
C VAL A 592 -42.63 16.60 14.07
N LYS A 593 -42.06 17.65 14.69
CA LYS A 593 -41.36 17.55 15.97
C LYS A 593 -42.30 17.10 17.10
N ALA A 594 -43.48 17.69 17.20
CA ALA A 594 -44.47 17.31 18.22
C ALA A 594 -44.93 15.85 18.10
N ILE A 595 -45.10 15.34 16.86
CA ILE A 595 -45.43 13.92 16.64
C ILE A 595 -44.30 13.01 17.09
N LEU A 596 -43.06 13.38 16.80
CA LEU A 596 -41.90 12.60 17.21
C LEU A 596 -41.74 12.59 18.72
N GLU A 597 -41.83 13.75 19.38
CA GLU A 597 -41.74 13.86 20.84
C GLU A 597 -42.79 12.98 21.55
N ALA A 598 -43.99 12.86 20.97
CA ALA A 598 -45.04 12.01 21.50
C ALA A 598 -44.73 10.50 21.43
N VAL A 599 -43.89 10.04 20.48
CA VAL A 599 -43.53 8.62 20.34
C VAL A 599 -42.14 8.29 20.86
N LEU A 600 -41.28 9.29 21.07
CA LEU A 600 -39.88 9.11 21.45
C LEU A 600 -39.68 8.20 22.69
N PRO A 601 -40.46 8.32 23.79
CA PRO A 601 -40.28 7.45 24.96
C PRO A 601 -40.58 5.96 24.68
N GLU A 602 -41.51 5.68 23.77
CA GLU A 602 -41.81 4.30 23.35
C GLU A 602 -40.66 3.75 22.50
N LEU A 603 -40.14 4.56 21.57
CA LEU A 603 -39.00 4.20 20.72
C LEU A 603 -37.75 3.94 21.57
N GLU A 604 -37.41 4.80 22.53
CA GLU A 604 -36.28 4.60 23.43
C GLU A 604 -36.40 3.30 24.23
N ARG A 605 -37.62 2.95 24.67
CA ARG A 605 -37.88 1.68 25.37
C ARG A 605 -37.68 0.47 24.46
N GLU A 606 -38.21 0.51 23.24
CA GLU A 606 -38.05 -0.59 22.28
C GLU A 606 -36.59 -0.76 21.83
N MET A 607 -35.86 0.35 21.65
CA MET A 607 -34.47 0.33 21.23
C MET A 607 -33.51 -0.06 22.36
N SER A 608 -33.80 0.32 23.61
CA SER A 608 -33.03 -0.12 24.78
C SER A 608 -33.13 -1.62 25.04
N LEU A 609 -34.21 -2.30 24.62
CA LEU A 609 -34.32 -3.77 24.65
C LEU A 609 -33.43 -4.48 23.61
N ILE A 610 -32.96 -3.75 22.60
CA ILE A 610 -32.07 -4.28 21.54
C ILE A 610 -30.59 -4.05 21.91
N HIS A 611 -30.32 -3.03 22.74
CA HIS A 611 -29.01 -2.67 23.27
C HIS A 611 -28.64 -3.48 24.52
#